data_AF-A0A5K1CBL9-F1
#
_entry.id   AF-A0A5K1CBL9-F1
#
_cell.length_a   1.000
_cell.length_b   1.000
_cell.length_c   1.000
_cell.angle_alpha   90.00
_cell.angle_beta   90.00
_cell.angle_gamma   90.00
#
_symmetry.space_group_name_H-M   'P 1'
#
loop_
_entity.id
_entity.type
_entity.pdbx_description
1 polymer ?
#
loop_
_entity_poly.entity_id
_entity_poly.type
_entity_poly.pdbx_seq_one_letter_code
_entity_poly.pdbx_strand_id
1 'polypeptide(L)'
;MKGTTNTDRKFTPLSQSREKILEYLLAKGTIILPKVSEPPKMMGENQEKLCKFHRALGHETEDCFVLKNIIQDFINKDLKIGDDSVPE
;
A
#
# COMPACT_ATOMS: atom_id res chain seq x y z
N MET A 1 11.67 -30.22 8.16
CA MET A 1 10.95 -29.35 7.20
C MET A 1 10.95 -27.93 7.76
N LYS A 2 11.70 -26.99 7.20
CA LYS A 2 11.61 -25.57 7.59
C LYS A 2 11.28 -24.77 6.33
N GLY A 3 10.15 -24.08 6.40
CA GLY A 3 9.42 -23.52 5.27
C GLY A 3 10.23 -22.53 4.45
N THR A 4 10.06 -22.63 3.14
CA THR A 4 10.52 -21.70 2.13
C THR A 4 9.93 -20.32 2.39
N THR A 5 10.72 -19.37 2.87
CA THR A 5 10.39 -17.95 2.74
C THR A 5 10.54 -17.61 1.25
N ASN A 6 9.45 -17.70 0.49
CA ASN A 6 9.46 -17.31 -0.92
C ASN A 6 9.61 -15.77 -0.98
N THR A 7 10.86 -15.32 -1.10
CA THR A 7 11.26 -13.91 -1.21
C THR A 7 11.46 -13.48 -2.66
N ASP A 8 10.84 -14.15 -3.63
CA ASP A 8 10.99 -13.86 -5.06
C ASP A 8 9.68 -13.38 -5.69
N ARG A 9 8.93 -12.52 -5.01
CA ARG A 9 7.83 -11.81 -5.67
C ARG A 9 8.41 -10.87 -6.71
N LYS A 10 8.21 -11.22 -7.99
CA LYS A 10 8.59 -10.37 -9.12
C LYS A 10 7.63 -9.19 -9.23
N PHE A 11 8.19 -7.99 -9.24
CA PHE A 11 7.43 -6.76 -9.45
C PHE A 11 7.56 -6.30 -10.90
N THR A 12 6.43 -6.04 -11.54
CA THR A 12 6.36 -5.44 -12.87
C THR A 12 6.91 -4.01 -12.80
N PRO A 13 7.86 -3.63 -13.68
CA PRO A 13 8.28 -2.24 -13.81
C PRO A 13 7.09 -1.34 -14.12
N LEU A 14 6.93 -0.26 -13.35
CA LEU A 14 5.80 0.66 -13.47
C LEU A 14 6.19 1.82 -14.38
N SER A 15 5.28 2.22 -15.28
CA SER A 15 5.44 3.41 -16.12
C SER A 15 5.06 4.71 -15.40
N GLN A 16 4.40 4.61 -14.25
CA GLN A 16 3.99 5.71 -13.39
C GLN A 16 4.48 5.50 -11.96
N SER A 17 4.56 6.57 -11.18
CA SER A 17 4.86 6.47 -9.74
C SER A 17 3.77 5.67 -9.02
N ARG A 18 4.15 4.97 -7.94
CA ARG A 18 3.20 4.25 -7.09
C ARG A 18 2.19 5.20 -6.46
N GLU A 19 2.59 6.44 -6.23
CA GLU A 19 1.68 7.50 -5.81
C GLU A 19 0.55 7.77 -6.83
N LYS A 20 0.86 7.91 -8.12
CA LYS A 20 -0.18 8.10 -9.14
C LYS A 20 -1.10 6.87 -9.28
N ILE A 21 -0.53 5.68 -9.14
CA ILE A 21 -1.31 4.44 -9.18
C ILE A 21 -2.21 4.33 -7.94
N LEU A 22 -1.72 4.71 -6.76
CA LEU A 22 -2.51 4.81 -5.53
C LEU A 22 -3.71 5.74 -5.73
N GLU A 23 -3.49 6.95 -6.24
CA GLU A 23 -4.57 7.92 -6.53
C GLU A 23 -5.61 7.35 -7.50
N TYR A 24 -5.15 6.69 -8.57
CA TYR A 24 -6.03 6.03 -9.53
C TYR A 24 -6.88 4.92 -8.88
N LEU A 25 -6.25 4.04 -8.09
CA LEU A 25 -6.95 2.93 -7.44
C LEU A 25 -7.97 3.42 -6.40
N LEU A 26 -7.65 4.51 -5.68
CA LEU A 26 -8.58 5.17 -4.77
C LEU A 26 -9.76 5.81 -5.53
N ALA A 27 -9.48 6.54 -6.61
CA ALA A 27 -10.51 7.19 -7.42
C ALA A 27 -11.47 6.17 -8.08
N LYS A 28 -10.97 4.96 -8.37
CA LYS A 28 -11.78 3.84 -8.87
C LYS A 28 -12.50 3.06 -7.78
N GLY A 29 -12.25 3.35 -6.50
CA GLY A 29 -12.77 2.56 -5.38
C GLY A 29 -12.24 1.12 -5.35
N THR A 30 -11.12 0.85 -6.03
CA THR A 30 -10.50 -0.48 -6.08
C THR A 30 -9.76 -0.80 -4.79
N ILE A 31 -9.29 0.20 -4.06
CA ILE A 31 -8.69 0.02 -2.73
C ILE A 31 -9.24 1.06 -1.78
N ILE A 32 -9.23 0.72 -0.49
CA ILE A 32 -9.50 1.65 0.60
C ILE A 32 -8.22 1.90 1.37
N LEU A 33 -8.05 3.12 1.88
CA LEU A 33 -6.92 3.43 2.74
C LEU A 33 -7.09 2.71 4.08
N PRO A 34 -6.01 2.15 4.66
CA PRO A 34 -6.03 1.64 6.02
C PRO A 34 -6.58 2.67 7.01
N LYS A 35 -7.33 2.21 8.00
CA LYS A 35 -7.76 3.05 9.13
C LYS A 35 -6.51 3.55 9.85
N VAL A 36 -6.43 4.85 10.06
CA VAL A 36 -5.34 5.48 10.81
C VAL A 36 -5.71 5.40 12.28
N SER A 37 -4.93 4.68 13.07
CA SER A 37 -5.21 4.50 14.50
C SER A 37 -4.85 5.73 15.32
N GLU A 38 -3.87 6.54 14.90
CA GLU A 38 -3.48 7.78 15.58
C GLU A 38 -2.91 8.79 14.56
N PRO A 39 -3.18 10.11 14.70
CA PRO A 39 -2.47 11.11 13.91
C PRO A 39 -0.96 11.01 14.20
N PRO A 40 -0.10 11.22 13.19
CA PRO A 40 1.34 11.21 13.42
C PRO A 40 1.66 12.23 14.52
N LYS A 41 2.29 11.78 15.60
CA LYS A 41 2.86 12.70 16.59
C LYS A 41 3.93 13.48 15.83
N MET A 42 3.70 14.78 15.60
CA MET A 42 4.70 15.67 14.99
C MET A 42 5.97 15.63 15.85
N MET A 43 6.92 14.76 15.52
CA MET A 43 8.22 14.68 16.19
C MET A 43 9.23 15.48 15.38
N GLY A 44 9.15 16.80 15.56
CA GLY A 44 10.21 17.72 15.16
C GLY A 44 10.50 17.77 13.66
N GLU A 45 11.38 18.71 13.33
CA GLU A 45 11.92 19.00 12.01
C GLU A 45 12.82 17.90 11.41
N ASN A 46 12.62 16.65 11.83
CA ASN A 46 13.19 15.51 11.11
C ASN A 46 12.41 15.32 9.82
N GLN A 47 13.14 15.06 8.74
CA GLN A 47 12.62 14.77 7.39
C GLN A 47 11.88 13.43 7.37
N GLU A 48 10.85 13.28 8.18
CA GLU A 48 10.10 12.06 8.30
C GLU A 48 9.29 11.87 7.02
N LYS A 49 9.71 10.89 6.23
CA LYS A 49 9.07 10.48 4.99
C LYS A 49 7.63 10.05 5.27
N LEU A 50 6.66 10.71 4.63
CA LEU A 50 5.24 10.42 4.77
C LEU A 50 4.78 9.42 3.70
N CYS A 51 4.15 8.32 4.13
CA CYS A 51 3.51 7.39 3.22
C CYS A 51 2.05 7.79 3.02
N LYS A 52 1.66 8.16 1.79
CA LYS A 52 0.26 8.56 1.50
C LYS A 52 -0.73 7.39 1.64
N PHE A 53 -0.28 6.15 1.42
CA PHE A 53 -1.11 4.97 1.60
C PHE A 53 -1.44 4.72 3.08
N HIS A 54 -0.42 4.73 3.96
CA HIS A 54 -0.65 4.55 5.39
C HIS A 54 -1.12 5.82 6.11
N ARG A 55 -0.93 6.99 5.48
CA ARG A 55 -1.10 8.32 6.10
C ARG A 55 -0.31 8.44 7.41
N ALA A 56 0.89 7.86 7.42
CA ALA A 56 1.77 7.76 8.58
C ALA A 56 3.23 8.01 8.17
N LEU A 57 4.01 8.48 9.14
CA LEU A 57 5.43 8.76 8.99
C LEU A 57 6.25 7.46 9.10
N GLY A 58 7.37 7.41 8.36
CA GLY A 58 8.36 6.33 8.44
C GLY A 58 8.93 5.91 7.09
N HIS A 59 8.15 5.97 6.00
CA HIS A 59 8.62 5.70 4.64
C HIS A 59 7.83 6.51 3.61
N GLU A 60 8.40 6.70 2.42
CA GLU A 60 7.69 7.30 1.29
C GLU A 60 6.75 6.28 0.63
N THR A 61 5.71 6.77 -0.03
CA THR A 61 4.76 5.95 -0.78
C THR A 61 5.45 5.01 -1.79
N GLU A 62 6.55 5.45 -2.40
CA GLU A 62 7.33 4.65 -3.35
C GLU A 62 8.04 3.44 -2.71
N ASP A 63 8.33 3.51 -1.42
CA ASP A 63 8.99 2.46 -0.65
C ASP A 63 8.00 1.56 0.10
N CYS A 64 6.72 1.90 0.08
CA CYS A 64 5.67 1.15 0.77
C CYS A 64 5.55 -0.28 0.22
N PHE A 65 6.03 -1.25 1.01
CA PHE A 65 5.99 -2.67 0.65
C PHE A 65 4.55 -3.18 0.47
N VAL A 66 3.62 -2.73 1.31
CA VAL A 66 2.20 -3.12 1.22
C VAL A 66 1.60 -2.62 -0.10
N LEU A 67 1.82 -1.35 -0.44
CA LEU A 67 1.35 -0.79 -1.71
C LEU A 67 1.98 -1.49 -2.93
N LYS A 68 3.28 -1.83 -2.87
CA LYS A 68 3.95 -2.61 -3.92
C LYS A 68 3.24 -3.93 -4.19
N ASN A 69 2.86 -4.65 -3.12
CA ASN A 69 2.14 -5.91 -3.25
C ASN A 69 0.75 -5.71 -3.86
N ILE A 70 -0.02 -4.74 -3.35
CA ILE A 70 -1.36 -4.40 -3.85
C ILE A 70 -1.35 -4.02 -5.33
N ILE A 71 -0.40 -3.17 -5.75
CA ILE A 71 -0.26 -2.79 -7.17
C ILE A 71 0.07 -4.02 -8.01
N GLN A 72 0.94 -4.90 -7.52
CA GLN A 72 1.27 -6.12 -8.24
C GLN A 72 0.08 -7.09 -8.30
N ASP A 73 -0.72 -7.19 -7.24
CA ASP A 73 -1.95 -7.98 -7.23
C ASP A 73 -2.96 -7.37 -8.22
N PHE A 74 -3.02 -6.04 -8.34
CA PHE A 74 -3.87 -5.38 -9.33
C PHE A 74 -3.44 -5.71 -10.76
N ILE A 75 -2.14 -5.66 -11.04
CA ILE A 75 -1.57 -5.99 -12.35
C ILE A 75 -1.82 -7.45 -12.71
N ASN A 76 -1.64 -8.36 -11.75
CA ASN A 76 -1.92 -9.78 -11.93
C ASN A 76 -3.43 -10.07 -12.04
N LYS A 77 -4.29 -9.09 -11.75
CA LYS A 77 -5.75 -9.23 -11.61
C LYS A 77 -6.16 -10.15 -10.44
N ASP A 78 -5.29 -10.25 -9.44
CA ASP A 78 -5.46 -11.04 -8.21
C ASP A 78 -6.05 -10.22 -7.05
N LEU A 79 -6.36 -8.92 -7.26
CA LEU A 79 -7.09 -8.14 -6.25
C LEU A 79 -8.50 -8.70 -6.07
N LYS A 80 -8.64 -9.58 -5.07
CA LYS A 80 -9.91 -9.91 -4.45
C LYS A 80 -10.28 -8.73 -3.57
N ILE A 81 -11.12 -7.84 -4.08
CA ILE A 81 -11.78 -6.80 -3.27
C ILE A 81 -12.40 -7.53 -2.08
N GLY A 82 -11.98 -7.16 -0.87
CA GLY A 82 -12.64 -7.57 0.34
C GLY A 82 -14.08 -7.11 0.25
N ASP A 83 -14.96 -8.06 0.00
CA ASP A 83 -16.38 -7.91 0.19
C ASP A 83 -16.58 -7.43 1.64
N ASP A 84 -17.06 -6.20 1.80
CA ASP A 84 -17.52 -5.63 3.07
C ASP A 84 -18.81 -6.36 3.55
N SER A 85 -18.87 -7.69 3.45
CA SER A 85 -19.82 -8.48 4.23
C SER A 85 -19.43 -8.38 5.70
N VAL A 86 -19.93 -7.33 6.34
CA VAL A 86 -20.09 -7.18 7.79
C VAL A 86 -21.51 -6.63 7.98
N PRO A 87 -22.38 -7.12 8.90
CA PRO A 87 -22.05 -7.75 10.19
C PRO A 87 -22.86 -9.04 10.53
N GLU A 88 -22.46 -9.72 11.61
CA GLU A 88 -23.42 -10.28 12.58
C GLU A 88 -23.38 -9.41 13.84
#